data_AF-A0A960TZA4-F1
#
_entry.id   AF-A0A960TZA4-F1
#
_cell.length_a   1.000
_cell.length_b   1.000
_cell.length_c   1.000
_cell.angle_alpha   90.00
_cell.angle_beta   90.00
_cell.angle_gamma   90.00
#
_symmetry.space_group_name_H-M   'P 1'
#
loop_
_entity.id
_entity.type
_entity.pdbx_description
1 polymer ?
#
loop_
_entity_poly.entity_id
_entity_poly.type
_entity_poly.pdbx_seq_one_letter_code
_entity_poly.pdbx_strand_id
1 'polypeptide(L)'
;SVVDPDHESFGENAVPPCVAAGIGVIAMKTMAFGRLLGQRRGWRRNNVAFEGAIPGAVAFEDAMRFVWSLPISVLVSGMESPTQVRQNAKLARAFNPLTDAERQALLTKTKNFAGPNVEFYKG
;
A
#
# COMPACT_ATOMS: atom_id res chain seq x y z
N SER A 1 2.57 1.74 2.84
CA SER A 1 1.73 0.56 2.55
C SER A 1 0.99 0.17 3.83
N VAL A 2 0.13 -0.86 3.84
CA VAL A 2 -0.53 -1.31 5.08
C VAL A 2 0.45 -1.88 6.13
N VAL A 3 1.63 -2.31 5.70
CA VAL A 3 2.72 -2.81 6.58
C VAL A 3 3.74 -1.72 6.94
N ASP A 4 3.61 -0.52 6.37
CA ASP A 4 4.53 0.61 6.62
C ASP A 4 4.64 1.00 8.10
N PRO A 5 3.55 1.01 8.90
CA PRO A 5 3.66 1.39 10.31
C PRO A 5 4.64 0.55 11.13
N ASP A 6 4.87 -0.71 10.74
CA ASP A 6 5.68 -1.65 11.51
C ASP A 6 7.12 -1.84 10.95
N HIS A 7 7.53 -1.07 9.93
CA HIS A 7 8.90 -1.11 9.38
C HIS A 7 9.31 0.20 8.69
N GLU A 8 10.22 0.96 9.30
CA GLU A 8 10.77 2.21 8.75
C GLU A 8 9.66 3.11 8.19
N SER A 9 8.71 3.44 9.07
CA SER A 9 7.43 4.02 8.71
C SER A 9 7.61 5.41 8.09
N PHE A 10 7.22 5.55 6.82
CA PHE A 10 7.10 6.88 6.21
C PHE A 10 5.95 7.65 6.86
N GLY A 11 4.86 6.96 7.23
CA GLY A 11 3.70 7.55 7.89
C GLY A 11 4.02 8.21 9.23
N GLU A 12 5.06 7.74 9.92
CA GLU A 12 5.52 8.31 11.19
C GLU A 12 6.67 9.31 10.98
N ASN A 13 7.62 9.01 10.09
CA ASN A 13 8.87 9.76 10.02
C ASN A 13 8.88 10.84 8.93
N ALA A 14 8.25 10.61 7.78
CA ALA A 14 8.36 11.48 6.60
C ALA A 14 7.08 12.28 6.31
N VAL A 15 5.92 11.67 6.52
CA VAL A 15 4.63 12.28 6.20
C VAL A 15 4.29 13.45 7.13
N PRO A 16 4.38 13.33 8.48
CA PRO A 16 4.03 14.42 9.38
C PRO A 16 4.82 15.73 9.15
N PRO A 17 6.17 15.72 8.98
CA PRO A 17 6.90 16.96 8.73
C PRO A 17 6.57 17.58 7.36
N CYS A 18 6.31 16.78 6.32
CA CYS A 18 5.86 17.30 5.03
C CYS A 18 4.52 18.03 5.15
N VAL A 19 3.55 17.41 5.83
CA VAL A 19 2.22 17.99 6.04
C VAL A 19 2.31 19.28 6.86
N ALA A 20 3.10 19.29 7.94
CA ALA A 20 3.30 20.47 8.76
C ALA A 20 3.94 21.64 7.99
N ALA A 21 4.79 21.35 7.01
CA ALA A 21 5.42 22.33 6.13
C ALA A 21 4.56 22.75 4.92
N GLY A 22 3.32 22.23 4.78
CA GLY A 22 2.46 22.49 3.62
C GLY A 22 2.95 21.85 2.33
N ILE A 23 3.80 20.80 2.42
CA ILE A 23 4.35 20.07 1.28
C ILE A 23 3.41 18.92 0.91
N GLY A 24 2.97 18.87 -0.34
CA GLY A 24 2.14 17.79 -0.86
C GLY A 24 2.88 16.45 -0.88
N VAL A 25 2.27 15.41 -0.32
CA VAL A 25 2.86 14.06 -0.23
C VAL A 25 2.36 13.19 -1.39
N ILE A 26 3.30 12.62 -2.15
CA ILE A 26 3.00 11.67 -3.23
C ILE A 26 3.34 10.26 -2.74
N ALA A 27 2.31 9.45 -2.48
CA ALA A 27 2.48 8.07 -2.05
C ALA A 27 2.74 7.15 -3.25
N MET A 28 3.77 6.30 -3.14
CA MET A 28 4.12 5.32 -4.17
C MET A 28 4.42 3.96 -3.53
N LYS A 29 4.43 2.90 -4.36
CA LYS A 29 4.70 1.51 -3.96
C LYS A 29 3.80 1.03 -2.82
N THR A 30 2.58 1.55 -2.75
CA THR A 30 1.69 1.34 -1.60
C THR A 30 1.20 -0.10 -1.45
N MET A 31 1.30 -0.90 -2.52
CA MET A 31 1.10 -2.35 -2.53
C MET A 31 2.39 -3.16 -2.33
N ALA A 32 3.44 -2.56 -1.76
CA ALA A 32 4.76 -3.15 -1.55
C ALA A 32 5.33 -3.78 -2.83
N PHE A 33 5.31 -3.02 -3.93
CA PHE A 33 5.72 -3.52 -5.25
C PHE A 33 4.95 -4.78 -5.73
N GLY A 34 3.72 -4.98 -5.24
CA GLY A 34 2.88 -6.15 -5.55
C GLY A 34 3.06 -7.32 -4.57
N ARG A 35 3.99 -7.24 -3.62
CA ARG A 35 4.27 -8.30 -2.64
C ARG A 35 3.14 -8.51 -1.64
N LEU A 36 2.27 -7.52 -1.41
CA LEU A 36 1.14 -7.69 -0.47
C LEU A 36 0.14 -8.76 -0.95
N LEU A 37 -0.15 -8.83 -2.25
CA LEU A 37 -1.36 -9.51 -2.75
C LEU A 37 -1.10 -10.85 -3.43
N GLY A 38 0.13 -11.38 -3.35
CA GLY A 38 0.42 -12.72 -3.91
C GLY A 38 0.40 -12.81 -5.43
N GLN A 39 0.75 -11.74 -6.13
CA GLN A 39 0.99 -11.84 -7.57
C GLN A 39 2.33 -12.56 -7.78
N ARG A 40 2.29 -13.81 -8.29
CA ARG A 40 3.46 -14.65 -8.63
C ARG A 40 4.42 -14.05 -9.67
N ARG A 41 4.10 -12.87 -10.17
CA ARG A 41 4.90 -12.12 -11.12
C ARG A 41 5.05 -10.75 -10.51
N GLY A 42 6.26 -10.43 -10.06
CA GLY A 42 6.68 -9.04 -10.02
C GLY A 42 6.48 -8.40 -11.38
N TRP A 43 6.60 -7.07 -11.42
CA TRP A 43 6.36 -6.28 -12.63
C TRP A 43 6.87 -7.03 -13.87
N ARG A 44 5.98 -7.45 -14.77
CA ARG A 44 6.25 -8.45 -15.84
C ARG A 44 7.51 -8.13 -16.65
N ARG A 45 7.90 -6.86 -16.74
CA ARG A 45 9.10 -6.41 -17.45
C ARG A 45 10.42 -6.85 -16.82
N ASN A 46 10.44 -7.23 -15.55
CA ASN A 46 11.67 -7.60 -14.84
C ASN A 46 11.83 -9.11 -14.61
N ASN A 47 10.83 -9.92 -14.99
CA ASN A 47 10.83 -11.38 -14.85
C ASN A 47 11.19 -11.92 -13.44
N VAL A 48 10.93 -11.13 -12.40
CA VAL A 48 11.16 -11.53 -11.00
C VAL A 48 9.87 -12.15 -10.48
N ALA A 49 9.86 -13.46 -10.29
CA ALA A 49 8.81 -14.13 -9.54
C ALA A 49 9.10 -13.99 -8.05
N PHE A 50 8.13 -13.52 -7.28
CA PHE A 50 8.17 -13.60 -5.83
C PHE A 50 6.85 -14.20 -5.35
N GLU A 51 6.94 -14.98 -4.27
CA GLU A 51 5.75 -15.38 -3.53
C GLU A 51 5.18 -14.14 -2.83
N GLY A 52 3.85 -14.05 -2.73
CA GLY A 52 3.24 -13.00 -1.93
C GLY A 52 3.77 -13.09 -0.51
N ALA A 53 4.11 -11.95 0.08
CA ALA A 53 4.47 -11.93 1.48
C ALA A 53 3.26 -12.27 2.36
N ILE A 54 2.04 -11.88 1.93
CA ILE A 54 0.80 -12.01 2.71
C ILE A 54 -0.43 -12.46 1.89
N PRO A 55 -0.34 -13.49 1.03
CA PRO A 55 -1.43 -13.89 0.15
C PRO A 55 -2.70 -14.21 0.93
N GLY A 56 -3.82 -13.57 0.57
CA GLY A 56 -5.12 -13.74 1.24
C GLY A 56 -5.25 -13.03 2.60
N ALA A 57 -4.18 -12.42 3.12
CA ALA A 57 -4.25 -11.67 4.37
C ALA A 57 -4.91 -10.30 4.19
N VAL A 58 -4.78 -9.68 3.03
CA VAL A 58 -5.31 -8.32 2.80
C VAL A 58 -6.11 -8.29 1.51
N ALA A 59 -7.36 -7.81 1.58
CA ALA A 59 -8.13 -7.49 0.39
C ALA A 59 -7.53 -6.24 -0.27
N PHE A 60 -7.41 -6.25 -1.61
CA PHE A 60 -6.83 -5.13 -2.35
C PHE A 60 -7.53 -3.80 -2.06
N GLU A 61 -8.85 -3.82 -1.97
CA GLU A 61 -9.67 -2.65 -1.65
C GLU A 61 -9.35 -2.07 -0.27
N ASP A 62 -9.22 -2.90 0.76
CA ASP A 62 -8.87 -2.43 2.11
C ASP A 62 -7.46 -1.83 2.16
N ALA A 63 -6.50 -2.41 1.44
CA ALA A 63 -5.16 -1.82 1.32
C ALA A 63 -5.20 -0.44 0.65
N MET A 64 -6.05 -0.27 -0.36
CA MET A 64 -6.21 1.03 -1.05
C MET A 64 -6.95 2.03 -0.15
N ARG A 65 -8.03 1.62 0.54
CA ARG A 65 -8.76 2.45 1.52
C ARG A 65 -7.83 2.93 2.62
N PHE A 66 -7.00 2.05 3.18
CA PHE A 66 -5.99 2.39 4.18
C PHE A 66 -5.08 3.52 3.70
N VAL A 67 -4.52 3.39 2.49
CA VAL A 67 -3.57 4.34 1.92
C VAL A 67 -4.23 5.68 1.62
N TRP A 68 -5.45 5.68 1.08
CA TRP A 68 -6.20 6.92 0.81
C TRP A 68 -6.66 7.63 2.07
N SER A 69 -6.75 6.94 3.20
CA SER A 69 -7.02 7.53 4.52
C SER A 69 -5.79 8.18 5.18
N LEU A 70 -4.59 8.04 4.60
CA LEU A 70 -3.39 8.74 5.09
C LEU A 70 -3.40 10.22 4.63
N PRO A 71 -2.68 11.12 5.33
CA PRO A 71 -2.57 12.52 4.92
C PRO A 71 -1.61 12.66 3.72
N ILE A 72 -2.03 12.14 2.57
CA ILE A 72 -1.33 12.17 1.29
C ILE A 72 -2.11 13.04 0.30
N SER A 73 -1.40 13.67 -0.65
CA SER A 73 -2.03 14.47 -1.70
C SER A 73 -2.38 13.64 -2.92
N VAL A 74 -1.51 12.70 -3.30
CA VAL A 74 -1.68 11.86 -4.49
C VAL A 74 -1.21 10.44 -4.18
N LEU A 75 -1.97 9.46 -4.67
CA LEU A 75 -1.52 8.08 -4.79
C LEU A 75 -1.09 7.77 -6.23
N VAL A 76 0.16 7.36 -6.42
CA VAL A 76 0.63 6.77 -7.68
C VAL A 76 0.50 5.26 -7.60
N SER A 77 -0.50 4.73 -8.31
CA SER A 77 -0.79 3.29 -8.36
C SER A 77 -0.17 2.64 -9.60
N GLY A 78 0.57 1.55 -9.43
CA GLY A 78 1.14 0.76 -10.53
C GLY A 78 0.14 -0.28 -11.04
N MET A 79 -0.02 -0.39 -12.36
CA MET A 79 -0.96 -1.31 -13.02
C MET A 79 -0.30 -1.90 -14.27
N GLU A 80 -0.59 -3.16 -14.58
CA GLU A 80 -0.05 -3.89 -15.73
C GLU A 80 -1.06 -4.07 -16.87
N SER A 81 -2.32 -3.74 -16.65
CA SER A 81 -3.36 -3.92 -17.66
C SER A 81 -4.43 -2.83 -17.61
N PRO A 82 -5.12 -2.56 -18.75
CA PRO A 82 -6.28 -1.68 -18.77
C PRO A 82 -7.41 -2.12 -17.83
N THR A 83 -7.53 -3.42 -17.54
CA THR A 83 -8.50 -3.94 -16.58
C THR A 83 -8.20 -3.47 -15.16
N GLN A 84 -6.93 -3.51 -14.73
CA GLN A 84 -6.52 -2.96 -13.44
C GLN A 84 -6.72 -1.44 -13.38
N VAL A 85 -6.51 -0.71 -14.49
CA VAL A 85 -6.82 0.72 -14.56
C VAL A 85 -8.29 0.99 -14.27
N ARG A 86 -9.20 0.25 -14.93
CA ARG A 86 -10.64 0.39 -14.68
C ARG A 86 -11.04 0.02 -13.25
N GLN A 87 -10.45 -1.06 -12.72
CA GLN A 87 -10.69 -1.50 -11.33
C GLN A 87 -10.24 -0.43 -10.33
N ASN A 88 -9.01 0.07 -10.44
CA ASN A 88 -8.46 1.07 -9.52
C ASN A 88 -9.24 2.38 -9.61
N ALA A 89 -9.62 2.81 -10.82
CA ALA A 89 -10.44 4.00 -11.01
C ALA A 89 -11.85 3.83 -10.40
N LYS A 90 -12.45 2.64 -10.47
CA LYS A 90 -13.72 2.33 -9.80
C LYS A 90 -13.59 2.43 -8.28
N LEU A 91 -12.56 1.80 -7.71
CA LEU A 91 -12.30 1.85 -6.26
C LEU A 91 -12.03 3.27 -5.77
N ALA A 92 -11.26 4.06 -6.53
CA ALA A 92 -10.97 5.46 -6.19
C ALA A 92 -12.24 6.32 -6.17
N ARG A 93 -13.16 6.12 -7.13
CA ARG A 93 -14.45 6.83 -7.15
C ARG A 93 -15.40 6.38 -6.05
N ALA A 94 -15.34 5.10 -5.67
CA ALA A 94 -16.16 4.53 -4.62
C ALA A 94 -15.46 4.56 -3.25
N PHE A 95 -14.41 5.40 -3.11
CA PHE A 95 -13.62 5.43 -1.88
C PHE A 95 -14.50 5.75 -0.68
N ASN A 96 -14.47 4.83 0.27
CA ASN A 96 -15.02 5.01 1.60
C ASN A 96 -13.89 4.73 2.60
N PRO A 97 -13.55 5.64 3.52
CA PRO A 97 -12.53 5.41 4.53
C PRO A 97 -12.78 4.12 5.33
N LEU A 98 -11.72 3.50 5.84
CA LEU A 98 -11.87 2.47 6.88
C LEU A 98 -12.36 3.15 8.15
N THR A 99 -13.27 2.51 8.87
CA THR A 99 -13.54 2.84 10.27
C THR A 99 -12.30 2.55 11.11
N ASP A 100 -12.20 3.16 12.30
CA ASP A 100 -11.07 2.92 13.20
C ASP A 100 -10.94 1.44 13.57
N ALA A 101 -12.07 0.75 13.75
CA ALA A 101 -12.09 -0.69 14.03
C ALA A 101 -11.58 -1.52 12.84
N GLU A 102 -12.04 -1.24 11.62
CA GLU A 102 -11.55 -1.91 10.41
C GLU A 102 -10.04 -1.64 10.20
N ARG A 103 -9.61 -0.39 10.40
CA ARG A 103 -8.20 0.01 10.30
C ARG A 103 -7.35 -0.74 11.31
N GLN A 104 -7.77 -0.80 12.58
CA GLN A 104 -7.03 -1.50 13.63
C GLN A 104 -6.97 -3.01 13.39
N ALA A 105 -8.07 -3.61 12.94
CA ALA A 105 -8.11 -5.02 12.57
C ALA A 105 -7.14 -5.32 11.40
N LEU A 106 -7.13 -4.45 10.40
CA LEU A 106 -6.24 -4.56 9.25
C LEU A 106 -4.76 -4.47 9.69
N LEU A 107 -4.40 -3.46 10.48
CA LEU A 107 -3.03 -3.29 11.00
C LEU A 107 -2.59 -4.49 11.86
N THR A 108 -3.48 -4.98 12.72
CA THR A 108 -3.20 -6.16 13.57
C THR A 108 -2.93 -7.39 12.72
N LYS A 109 -3.71 -7.59 11.64
CA LYS A 109 -3.54 -8.71 10.71
C LYS A 109 -2.24 -8.61 9.92
N THR A 110 -1.73 -7.40 9.67
CA THR A 110 -0.55 -7.17 8.82
C THR A 110 0.76 -7.03 9.60
N LYS A 111 0.69 -6.86 10.92
CA LYS A 111 1.82 -6.53 11.80
C LYS A 111 3.06 -7.42 11.60
N ASN A 112 2.88 -8.73 11.58
CA ASN A 112 3.98 -9.70 11.54
C ASN A 112 4.62 -9.86 10.16
N PHE A 113 4.20 -9.06 9.18
CA PHE A 113 4.70 -9.12 7.81
C PHE A 113 5.54 -7.91 7.41
N ALA A 114 5.65 -6.89 8.27
CA ALA A 114 6.51 -5.77 7.99
C ALA A 114 7.99 -6.20 8.00
N GLY A 115 8.80 -5.53 7.18
CA GLY A 115 10.23 -5.82 7.09
C GLY A 115 10.78 -5.80 5.65
N PRO A 116 12.10 -6.01 5.52
CA PRO A 116 12.80 -5.89 4.24
C PRO A 116 12.38 -6.95 3.23
N ASN A 117 11.75 -8.05 3.66
CA ASN A 117 11.20 -9.05 2.75
C ASN A 117 9.99 -8.53 1.96
N VAL A 118 9.24 -7.58 2.52
CA VAL A 118 8.03 -7.01 1.92
C VAL A 118 8.34 -5.67 1.29
N GLU A 119 9.07 -4.81 2.01
CA GLU A 119 9.45 -3.48 1.56
C GLU A 119 10.96 -3.36 1.32
N PHE A 120 11.53 -4.28 0.53
CA PHE A 120 12.97 -4.40 0.20
C PHE A 120 13.65 -3.12 -0.36
N TYR A 121 12.86 -2.12 -0.70
CA TYR A 121 13.32 -0.82 -1.20
C TYR A 121 13.51 0.22 -0.08
N LYS A 122 13.14 -0.13 1.15
CA LYS A 122 13.48 0.59 2.38
C LYS A 122 14.80 0.04 2.94
N GLY A 123 15.57 0.87 3.62
CA GLY A 123 16.91 0.54 4.11
C GLY A 123 17.50 1.62 5.00
#